data_AF-E2J5J6-F1
#
_entry.id   AF-E2J5J6-F1
#
_cell.length_a   1.000
_cell.length_b   1.000
_cell.length_c   1.000
_cell.angle_alpha   90.00
_cell.angle_beta   90.00
_cell.angle_gamma   90.00
#
_symmetry.space_group_name_H-M   'P 1'
#
loop_
_entity.id
_entity.type
_entity.pdbx_description
1 polymer ?
#
loop_
_entity_poly.entity_id
_entity_poly.type
_entity_poly.pdbx_seq_one_letter_code
_entity_poly.pdbx_strand_id
1 'polypeptide(L)'
;KNTLSAILMTLFLFISCNNSGKDGNSASNTADESVKGPNLTEISKKITNSNAVVLAVKEVETLLTSINELADKAIGKKIKRDGGLEDEADQNGSLLAGAHAISILITQKLSGLKNEELKEKITKAKECSEKFTKKLNTEHTDLGKAAVTSAHAKEAILRTNNSKTKGAQELENLFEAVENLSKAAQELLTNSVKELTSP
;
A
#
# COMPACT_ATOMS: atom_id res chain seq x y z
N LYS A 1 1.86 15.98 -11.85
CA LYS A 1 3.18 15.89 -11.18
C LYS A 1 3.51 17.30 -10.67
N ASN A 2 3.85 17.46 -9.38
CA ASN A 2 4.21 18.71 -8.67
C ASN A 2 3.21 19.30 -7.66
N THR A 3 2.22 18.55 -7.16
CA THR A 3 1.31 19.08 -6.11
C THR A 3 1.92 19.01 -4.71
N LEU A 4 2.58 17.91 -4.35
CA LEU A 4 3.13 17.74 -3.00
C LEU A 4 4.26 18.74 -2.68
N SER A 5 5.17 18.99 -3.63
CA SER A 5 6.28 19.94 -3.45
C SER A 5 5.82 21.39 -3.40
N ALA A 6 4.77 21.73 -4.16
CA ALA A 6 4.17 23.07 -4.11
C ALA A 6 3.47 23.29 -2.76
N ILE A 7 2.69 22.30 -2.29
CA ILE A 7 2.03 22.33 -0.98
C ILE A 7 3.06 22.46 0.16
N LEU A 8 4.20 21.75 0.07
CA LEU A 8 5.27 21.81 1.07
C LEU A 8 5.99 23.17 1.10
N MET A 9 6.20 23.82 -0.05
CA MET A 9 6.80 25.16 -0.09
C MET A 9 5.86 26.24 0.45
N THR A 10 4.56 26.16 0.19
CA THR A 10 3.59 27.12 0.74
C THR A 10 3.50 26.98 2.27
N LEU A 11 3.67 25.78 2.83
CA LEU A 11 3.66 25.53 4.27
C LEU A 11 4.79 26.27 5.02
N PHE A 12 5.99 26.39 4.42
CA PHE A 12 7.10 27.14 5.02
C PHE A 12 6.81 28.66 5.12
N LEU A 13 6.07 29.22 4.17
CA LEU A 13 5.68 30.64 4.18
C LEU A 13 4.68 30.95 5.31
N PHE A 14 3.71 30.07 5.58
CA PHE A 14 2.73 30.29 6.65
C PHE A 14 3.31 30.15 8.06
N ILE A 15 4.25 29.21 8.28
CA ILE A 15 4.92 29.06 9.58
C ILE A 15 5.81 30.28 9.90
N SER A 16 6.37 30.92 8.87
CA SER A 16 7.20 32.13 9.01
C SER A 16 6.43 33.36 9.51
N CYS A 17 5.12 33.44 9.22
CA CYS A 17 4.28 34.55 9.64
C CYS A 17 3.66 34.38 11.05
N ASN A 18 3.72 33.19 11.64
CA ASN A 18 3.10 32.92 12.95
C ASN A 18 4.08 32.97 14.14
N ASN A 19 5.34 33.38 13.90
CA ASN A 19 6.36 33.56 14.95
C ASN A 19 6.59 35.03 15.36
N SER A 20 5.81 35.97 14.80
CA SER A 20 5.89 37.39 15.13
C SER A 20 4.73 37.80 16.04
N GLY A 21 4.92 37.77 17.36
CA GLY A 21 3.97 38.39 18.27
C GLY A 21 3.95 37.83 19.69
N LYS A 22 5.08 37.83 20.39
CA LYS A 22 5.07 37.82 21.87
C LYS A 22 5.83 39.03 22.39
N ASP A 23 5.27 40.21 22.15
CA ASP A 23 5.59 41.42 22.90
C ASP A 23 4.38 41.80 23.76
N GLY A 24 4.66 42.11 25.02
CA GLY A 24 3.71 42.04 26.11
C GLY A 24 2.66 43.16 26.22
N ASN A 25 1.81 42.93 27.22
CA ASN A 25 0.90 43.84 27.92
C ASN A 25 -0.59 43.85 27.51
N SER A 26 -1.39 43.36 28.46
CA SER A 26 -2.80 43.66 28.79
C SER A 26 -3.81 44.00 27.69
N ALA A 27 -4.82 43.15 27.54
CA ALA A 27 -6.21 43.50 27.88
C ALA A 27 -7.12 42.28 27.72
N SER A 28 -8.02 42.11 28.68
CA SER A 28 -9.16 41.19 28.64
C SER A 28 -9.84 41.19 27.27
N ASN A 29 -9.85 40.04 26.61
CA ASN A 29 -10.87 39.72 25.63
C ASN A 29 -11.28 38.27 25.90
N THR A 30 -12.51 38.12 26.39
CA THR A 30 -13.33 36.94 26.14
C THR A 30 -13.43 36.77 24.63
N ALA A 31 -12.39 36.19 24.02
CA ALA A 31 -12.45 35.75 22.65
C ALA A 31 -13.46 34.61 22.63
N ASP A 32 -14.61 34.89 22.05
CA ASP A 32 -15.55 33.89 21.55
C ASP A 32 -14.74 32.71 21.01
N GLU A 33 -14.98 31.49 21.51
CA GLU A 33 -14.22 30.29 21.09
C GLU A 33 -14.29 30.09 19.56
N SER A 34 -15.27 30.73 18.91
CA SER A 34 -15.44 30.88 17.46
C SER A 34 -14.31 31.64 16.71
N VAL A 35 -13.43 32.38 17.40
CA VAL A 35 -12.34 33.19 16.80
C VAL A 35 -10.99 32.47 16.80
N LYS A 36 -10.92 31.25 17.34
CA LYS A 36 -9.66 30.49 17.40
C LYS A 36 -9.40 29.85 16.04
N GLY A 37 -8.35 30.31 15.35
CA GLY A 37 -7.84 29.67 14.13
C GLY A 37 -7.55 28.17 14.33
N PRO A 38 -7.34 27.42 13.24
CA PRO A 38 -7.22 25.96 13.28
C PRO A 38 -6.21 25.47 14.32
N ASN A 39 -6.56 24.41 15.06
CA ASN A 39 -5.71 23.83 16.09
C ASN A 39 -4.51 23.10 15.46
N LEU A 40 -3.42 23.82 15.21
CA LEU A 40 -2.24 23.31 14.51
C LEU A 40 -1.60 22.08 15.19
N THR A 41 -1.64 22.00 16.52
CA THR A 41 -1.12 20.84 17.26
C THR A 41 -1.93 19.58 16.96
N GLU A 42 -3.24 19.70 16.88
CA GLU A 42 -4.12 18.58 16.57
C GLU A 42 -4.02 18.19 15.09
N ILE A 43 -4.04 19.18 14.19
CA ILE A 43 -3.96 18.94 12.74
C ILE A 43 -2.62 18.32 12.35
N SER A 44 -1.50 18.81 12.89
CA SER A 44 -0.17 18.22 12.62
C SER A 44 -0.07 16.76 13.09
N LYS A 45 -0.71 16.43 14.22
CA LYS A 45 -0.82 15.04 14.70
C LYS A 45 -1.67 14.18 13.76
N LYS A 46 -2.82 14.68 13.30
CA LYS A 46 -3.67 13.99 12.29
C LYS A 46 -2.88 13.72 11.01
N ILE A 47 -2.21 14.74 10.46
CA ILE A 47 -1.37 14.60 9.25
C ILE A 47 -0.29 13.54 9.45
N THR A 48 0.41 13.58 10.60
CA THR A 48 1.47 12.60 10.91
C THR A 48 0.93 11.18 10.94
N ASN A 49 -0.20 10.96 11.62
CA ASN A 49 -0.84 9.65 11.72
C ASN A 49 -1.33 9.15 10.36
N SER A 50 -2.03 9.99 9.60
CA SER A 50 -2.54 9.66 8.26
C SER A 50 -1.40 9.36 7.28
N ASN A 51 -0.28 10.10 7.37
CA ASN A 51 0.90 9.85 6.55
C ASN A 51 1.57 8.51 6.88
N ALA A 52 1.65 8.13 8.17
CA ALA A 52 2.16 6.82 8.57
C ALA A 52 1.31 5.67 7.99
N VAL A 53 -0.02 5.83 7.93
CA VAL A 53 -0.92 4.86 7.30
C VAL A 53 -0.67 4.77 5.79
N VAL A 54 -0.54 5.90 5.09
CA VAL A 54 -0.22 5.93 3.65
C VAL A 54 1.09 5.20 3.35
N LEU A 55 2.14 5.44 4.14
CA LEU A 55 3.43 4.77 3.96
C LEU A 55 3.32 3.24 4.16
N ALA A 56 2.59 2.80 5.19
CA ALA A 56 2.39 1.37 5.44
C ALA A 56 1.59 0.68 4.31
N VAL A 57 0.54 1.34 3.79
CA VAL A 57 -0.21 0.81 2.63
C VAL A 57 0.68 0.78 1.38
N LYS A 58 1.55 1.77 1.19
CA LYS A 58 2.47 1.83 0.04
C LYS A 58 3.48 0.69 0.04
N GLU A 59 3.94 0.27 1.21
CA GLU A 59 4.79 -0.91 1.35
C GLU A 59 4.07 -2.18 0.83
N VAL A 60 2.80 -2.36 1.20
CA VAL A 60 1.98 -3.49 0.73
C VAL A 60 1.76 -3.45 -0.79
N GLU A 61 1.45 -2.29 -1.36
CA GLU A 61 1.34 -2.13 -2.82
C GLU A 61 2.64 -2.52 -3.55
N THR A 62 3.78 -2.17 -2.97
CA THR A 62 5.10 -2.46 -3.55
C THR A 62 5.38 -3.96 -3.52
N LEU A 63 5.03 -4.65 -2.43
CA LEU A 63 5.12 -6.11 -2.35
C LEU A 63 4.22 -6.79 -3.39
N LEU A 64 2.98 -6.33 -3.57
CA LEU A 64 2.10 -6.84 -4.62
C LEU A 64 2.66 -6.62 -6.03
N THR A 65 3.24 -5.44 -6.27
CA THR A 65 3.89 -5.12 -7.53
C THR A 65 5.08 -6.04 -7.78
N SER A 66 5.84 -6.40 -6.73
CA SER A 66 6.95 -7.36 -6.86
C SER A 66 6.47 -8.75 -7.30
N ILE A 67 5.32 -9.24 -6.80
CA ILE A 67 4.71 -10.49 -7.29
C ILE A 67 4.33 -10.36 -8.76
N ASN A 68 3.77 -9.21 -9.16
CA ASN A 68 3.40 -8.98 -10.56
C ASN A 68 4.64 -8.96 -11.48
N GLU A 69 5.76 -8.37 -11.04
CA GLU A 69 7.01 -8.41 -11.79
C GLU A 69 7.56 -9.84 -11.92
N LEU A 70 7.48 -10.65 -10.86
CA LEU A 70 7.82 -12.08 -10.91
C LEU A 70 6.95 -12.82 -11.95
N ALA A 71 5.64 -12.56 -11.95
CA ALA A 71 4.71 -13.19 -12.87
C ALA A 71 4.95 -12.78 -14.33
N ASP A 72 5.12 -11.48 -14.59
CA ASP A 72 5.25 -10.91 -15.93
C ASP A 72 6.62 -11.18 -16.57
N LYS A 73 7.68 -11.28 -15.74
CA LYS A 73 9.05 -11.36 -16.25
C LYS A 73 9.71 -12.71 -16.06
N ALA A 74 9.46 -13.42 -14.96
CA ALA A 74 10.32 -14.54 -14.56
C ALA A 74 9.70 -15.93 -14.79
N ILE A 75 8.39 -16.04 -15.06
CA ILE A 75 7.77 -17.33 -15.36
C ILE A 75 8.36 -17.91 -16.65
N GLY A 76 8.85 -19.15 -16.55
CA GLY A 76 9.43 -19.90 -17.67
C GLY A 76 10.74 -19.29 -18.16
N LYS A 77 11.49 -18.62 -17.28
CA LYS A 77 12.75 -17.96 -17.61
C LYS A 77 13.91 -18.41 -16.72
N LYS A 78 15.12 -18.26 -17.26
CA LYS A 78 16.38 -18.26 -16.51
C LYS A 78 17.21 -17.03 -16.87
N ILE A 79 18.23 -16.77 -16.05
CA ILE A 79 19.21 -15.73 -16.34
C ILE A 79 20.16 -16.24 -17.43
N LYS A 80 20.29 -15.48 -18.52
CA LYS A 80 21.31 -15.72 -19.56
C LYS A 80 22.64 -15.09 -19.16
N ARG A 81 23.74 -15.61 -19.70
CA ARG A 81 25.12 -15.18 -19.38
C ARG A 81 25.33 -13.67 -19.42
N ASP A 82 24.69 -12.98 -20.36
CA ASP A 82 24.91 -11.56 -20.62
C ASP A 82 23.90 -10.64 -19.88
N GLY A 83 23.31 -11.11 -18.77
CA GLY A 83 22.56 -10.26 -17.83
C GLY A 83 21.09 -9.98 -18.18
N GLY A 84 20.44 -10.85 -18.97
CA GLY A 84 19.00 -10.77 -19.23
C GLY A 84 18.29 -12.09 -18.93
N LEU A 85 17.03 -12.21 -19.36
CA LEU A 85 16.26 -13.43 -19.25
C LEU A 85 16.17 -14.15 -20.60
N GLU A 86 16.24 -15.48 -20.57
CA GLU A 86 15.96 -16.36 -21.70
C GLU A 86 14.99 -17.48 -21.27
N ASP A 87 14.43 -18.20 -22.23
CA ASP A 87 13.42 -19.22 -21.96
C ASP A 87 14.01 -20.44 -21.22
N GLU A 88 13.31 -20.85 -20.17
CA GLU A 88 13.53 -22.10 -19.42
C GLU A 88 12.15 -22.56 -18.92
N ALA A 89 11.47 -23.33 -19.76
CA ALA A 89 10.09 -23.70 -19.49
C ALA A 89 9.97 -24.61 -18.27
N ASP A 90 8.86 -24.43 -17.55
CA ASP A 90 8.32 -25.43 -16.63
C ASP A 90 9.20 -25.79 -15.41
N GLN A 91 10.04 -24.84 -14.98
CA GLN A 91 10.87 -24.93 -13.76
C GLN A 91 10.53 -23.81 -12.76
N ASN A 92 9.24 -23.56 -12.52
CA ASN A 92 8.77 -22.38 -11.76
C ASN A 92 8.60 -22.61 -10.25
N GLY A 93 8.96 -23.78 -9.71
CA GLY A 93 8.68 -24.13 -8.31
C GLY A 93 9.30 -23.16 -7.30
N SER A 94 10.58 -22.82 -7.47
CA SER A 94 11.29 -21.89 -6.58
C SER A 94 10.79 -20.45 -6.72
N LEU A 95 10.44 -20.03 -7.94
CA LEU A 95 9.81 -18.73 -8.21
C LEU A 95 8.49 -18.59 -7.43
N LEU A 96 7.64 -19.62 -7.47
CA LEU A 96 6.37 -19.64 -6.74
C LEU A 96 6.56 -19.71 -5.23
N ALA A 97 7.57 -20.43 -4.74
CA ALA A 97 7.92 -20.39 -3.32
C ALA A 97 8.29 -18.97 -2.86
N GLY A 98 8.99 -18.21 -3.71
CA GLY A 98 9.27 -16.78 -3.48
C GLY A 98 8.00 -15.93 -3.44
N ALA A 99 7.10 -16.09 -4.42
CA ALA A 99 5.82 -15.38 -4.45
C ALA A 99 4.94 -15.70 -3.23
N HIS A 100 4.92 -16.96 -2.78
CA HIS A 100 4.24 -17.39 -1.56
C HIS A 100 4.85 -16.76 -0.29
N ALA A 101 6.19 -16.67 -0.20
CA ALA A 101 6.83 -15.98 0.92
C ALA A 101 6.43 -14.48 0.98
N ILE A 102 6.34 -13.82 -0.18
CA ILE A 102 5.87 -12.43 -0.27
C ILE A 102 4.39 -12.33 0.12
N SER A 103 3.55 -13.31 -0.26
CA SER A 103 2.12 -13.31 0.12
C SER A 103 1.93 -13.38 1.64
N ILE A 104 2.71 -14.20 2.33
CA ILE A 104 2.73 -14.25 3.81
C ILE A 104 3.16 -12.90 4.39
N LEU A 105 4.21 -12.29 3.85
CA LEU A 105 4.69 -10.99 4.31
C LEU A 105 3.61 -9.90 4.13
N ILE A 106 2.88 -9.91 3.01
CA ILE A 106 1.73 -9.01 2.79
C ILE A 106 0.68 -9.19 3.89
N THR A 107 0.29 -10.43 4.21
CA THR A 107 -0.67 -10.71 5.28
C THR A 107 -0.17 -10.22 6.64
N GLN A 108 1.11 -10.37 6.94
CA GLN A 108 1.73 -9.85 8.17
C GLN A 108 1.66 -8.33 8.25
N LYS A 109 2.01 -7.63 7.15
CA LYS A 109 1.95 -6.16 7.07
C LYS A 109 0.54 -5.63 7.24
N LEU A 110 -0.44 -6.23 6.56
CA LEU A 110 -1.85 -5.88 6.70
C LEU A 110 -2.38 -6.16 8.11
N SER A 111 -1.92 -7.23 8.76
CA SER A 111 -2.29 -7.54 10.15
C SER A 111 -1.68 -6.56 11.17
N GLY A 112 -0.53 -5.99 10.86
CA GLY A 112 0.12 -4.95 11.68
C GLY A 112 -0.48 -3.55 11.49
N LEU A 113 -1.22 -3.32 10.39
CA LEU A 113 -1.81 -2.02 10.08
C LEU A 113 -3.06 -1.78 10.92
N LYS A 114 -3.06 -0.70 11.71
CA LYS A 114 -4.20 -0.31 12.56
C LYS A 114 -4.61 1.12 12.27
N ASN A 115 -5.86 1.30 11.89
CA ASN A 115 -6.52 2.59 11.75
C ASN A 115 -8.03 2.35 11.86
N GLU A 116 -8.70 2.99 12.82
CA GLU A 116 -10.14 2.74 13.07
C GLU A 116 -11.02 3.25 11.91
N GLU A 117 -10.66 4.37 11.30
CA GLU A 117 -11.40 4.95 10.17
C GLU A 117 -11.32 4.07 8.90
N LEU A 118 -10.23 3.32 8.73
CA LEU A 118 -10.00 2.45 7.58
C LEU A 118 -10.16 0.94 7.91
N LYS A 119 -10.66 0.61 9.10
CA LYS A 119 -10.69 -0.77 9.63
C LYS A 119 -11.36 -1.77 8.70
N GLU A 120 -12.47 -1.40 8.07
CA GLU A 120 -13.19 -2.25 7.13
C GLU A 120 -12.32 -2.59 5.90
N LYS A 121 -11.66 -1.59 5.31
CA LYS A 121 -10.80 -1.76 4.14
C LYS A 121 -9.53 -2.56 4.47
N ILE A 122 -8.95 -2.32 5.65
CA ILE A 122 -7.81 -3.11 6.16
C ILE A 122 -8.23 -4.57 6.32
N THR A 123 -9.37 -4.82 6.94
CA THR A 123 -9.91 -6.18 7.14
C THR A 123 -10.15 -6.88 5.81
N LYS A 124 -10.77 -6.19 4.85
CA LYS A 124 -11.01 -6.74 3.52
C LYS A 124 -9.72 -7.10 2.79
N ALA A 125 -8.72 -6.21 2.79
CA ALA A 125 -7.43 -6.48 2.17
C ALA A 125 -6.74 -7.67 2.86
N LYS A 126 -6.79 -7.74 4.19
CA LYS A 126 -6.25 -8.86 4.97
C LYS A 126 -6.92 -10.19 4.58
N GLU A 127 -8.24 -10.25 4.56
CA GLU A 127 -8.99 -11.45 4.16
C GLU A 127 -8.64 -11.90 2.74
N CYS A 128 -8.51 -10.97 1.78
CA CYS A 128 -8.05 -11.30 0.44
C CYS A 128 -6.63 -11.88 0.45
N SER A 129 -5.73 -11.35 1.28
CA SER A 129 -4.35 -11.83 1.38
C SER A 129 -4.27 -13.25 1.96
N GLU A 130 -5.12 -13.55 2.94
CA GLU A 130 -5.26 -14.88 3.53
C GLU A 130 -5.84 -15.86 2.52
N LYS A 131 -6.85 -15.45 1.75
CA LYS A 131 -7.43 -16.27 0.68
C LYS A 131 -6.41 -16.60 -0.41
N PHE A 132 -5.63 -15.61 -0.86
CA PHE A 132 -4.58 -15.82 -1.84
C PHE A 132 -3.52 -16.82 -1.34
N THR A 133 -2.97 -16.58 -0.15
CA THR A 133 -1.97 -17.48 0.46
C THR A 133 -2.55 -18.89 0.67
N LYS A 134 -3.79 -18.99 1.16
CA LYS A 134 -4.49 -20.28 1.32
C LYS A 134 -4.67 -20.99 -0.01
N LYS A 135 -5.04 -20.28 -1.08
CA LYS A 135 -5.23 -20.88 -2.40
C LYS A 135 -3.94 -21.50 -2.93
N LEU A 136 -2.82 -20.78 -2.83
CA LEU A 136 -1.49 -21.32 -3.19
C LEU A 136 -1.18 -22.60 -2.41
N ASN A 137 -1.47 -22.62 -1.10
CA ASN A 137 -1.26 -23.80 -0.26
C ASN A 137 -2.16 -24.97 -0.63
N THR A 138 -3.43 -24.73 -0.97
CA THR A 138 -4.34 -25.82 -1.38
C THR A 138 -3.98 -26.44 -2.73
N GLU A 139 -3.30 -25.68 -3.59
CA GLU A 139 -2.85 -26.13 -4.91
C GLU A 139 -1.44 -26.74 -4.88
N HIS A 140 -0.93 -27.11 -3.70
CA HIS A 140 0.45 -27.61 -3.54
C HIS A 140 0.79 -28.83 -4.40
N THR A 141 -0.18 -29.68 -4.77
CA THR A 141 0.04 -30.81 -5.69
C THR A 141 0.57 -30.33 -7.04
N ASP A 142 0.13 -29.16 -7.47
CA ASP A 142 0.51 -28.55 -8.74
C ASP A 142 1.62 -27.51 -8.60
N LEU A 143 1.64 -26.77 -7.49
CA LEU A 143 2.54 -25.64 -7.27
C LEU A 143 3.76 -25.97 -6.39
N GLY A 144 3.72 -27.06 -5.63
CA GLY A 144 4.72 -27.45 -4.63
C GLY A 144 5.82 -28.38 -5.13
N LYS A 145 6.02 -28.45 -6.45
CA LYS A 145 7.05 -29.27 -7.11
C LYS A 145 8.11 -28.39 -7.75
N ALA A 146 9.30 -28.91 -8.04
CA ALA A 146 10.34 -28.12 -8.73
C ALA A 146 9.89 -27.75 -10.17
N ALA A 147 9.42 -28.76 -10.91
CA ALA A 147 8.97 -28.63 -12.29
C ALA A 147 7.49 -28.16 -12.38
N VAL A 148 7.17 -26.98 -11.85
CA VAL A 148 5.86 -26.36 -12.07
C VAL A 148 5.78 -25.80 -13.48
N THR A 149 4.76 -26.22 -14.22
CA THR A 149 4.55 -25.74 -15.59
C THR A 149 4.29 -24.24 -15.62
N SER A 150 4.67 -23.61 -16.72
CA SER A 150 4.46 -22.18 -16.95
C SER A 150 2.97 -21.84 -16.97
N ALA A 151 2.12 -22.76 -17.42
CA ALA A 151 0.67 -22.63 -17.34
C ALA A 151 0.18 -22.58 -15.88
N HIS A 152 0.57 -23.54 -15.04
CA HIS A 152 0.17 -23.55 -13.62
C HIS A 152 0.72 -22.34 -12.85
N ALA A 153 1.94 -21.91 -13.15
CA ALA A 153 2.52 -20.70 -12.56
C ALA A 153 1.72 -19.44 -12.93
N LYS A 154 1.28 -19.31 -14.19
CA LYS A 154 0.43 -18.20 -14.63
C LYS A 154 -0.94 -18.24 -13.96
N GLU A 155 -1.56 -19.40 -13.83
CA GLU A 155 -2.83 -19.56 -13.11
C GLU A 155 -2.74 -19.19 -11.62
N ALA A 156 -1.53 -19.22 -11.05
CA ALA A 156 -1.28 -18.90 -9.66
C ALA A 156 -0.99 -17.41 -9.41
N ILE A 157 -0.16 -16.76 -10.24
CA ILE A 157 0.34 -15.40 -9.95
C ILE A 157 0.21 -14.39 -11.09
N LEU A 158 -0.21 -14.79 -12.29
CA LEU A 158 -0.41 -13.86 -13.41
C LEU A 158 -1.88 -13.42 -13.48
N ARG A 159 -2.19 -12.23 -12.96
CA ARG A 159 -3.55 -11.67 -12.91
C ARG A 159 -4.22 -11.51 -14.28
N THR A 160 -3.43 -11.33 -15.33
CA THR A 160 -3.92 -11.18 -16.71
C THR A 160 -4.08 -12.51 -17.43
N ASN A 161 -3.76 -13.64 -16.79
CA ASN A 161 -3.93 -14.96 -17.40
C ASN A 161 -5.43 -15.30 -17.57
N ASN A 162 -5.75 -16.00 -18.65
CA ASN A 162 -7.14 -16.38 -18.95
C ASN A 162 -7.70 -17.36 -17.90
N SER A 163 -6.92 -18.36 -17.51
CA SER A 163 -7.26 -19.27 -16.42
C SER A 163 -6.65 -18.76 -15.12
N LYS A 164 -7.44 -18.67 -14.06
CA LYS A 164 -7.03 -18.07 -12.78
C LYS A 164 -7.32 -18.99 -11.58
N THR A 165 -7.41 -20.28 -11.84
CA THR A 165 -7.96 -21.28 -10.93
C THR A 165 -7.03 -21.66 -9.78
N LYS A 166 -5.78 -21.19 -9.78
CA LYS A 166 -4.74 -21.59 -8.80
C LYS A 166 -4.23 -20.46 -7.91
N GLY A 167 -4.83 -19.27 -7.98
CA GLY A 167 -4.47 -18.15 -7.12
C GLY A 167 -4.52 -16.79 -7.81
N ALA A 168 -4.44 -16.73 -9.13
CA ALA A 168 -4.41 -15.45 -9.85
C ALA A 168 -5.71 -14.64 -9.65
N GLN A 169 -6.83 -15.31 -9.41
CA GLN A 169 -8.11 -14.65 -9.09
C GLN A 169 -8.08 -14.03 -7.69
N GLU A 170 -7.59 -14.77 -6.69
CA GLU A 170 -7.43 -14.26 -5.33
C GLU A 170 -6.39 -13.13 -5.27
N LEU A 171 -5.33 -13.21 -6.07
CA LEU A 171 -4.33 -12.15 -6.22
C LEU A 171 -4.93 -10.88 -6.84
N GLU A 172 -5.79 -11.02 -7.86
CA GLU A 172 -6.51 -9.89 -8.45
C GLU A 172 -7.43 -9.21 -7.43
N ASN A 173 -8.21 -10.00 -6.69
CA ASN A 173 -9.08 -9.50 -5.62
C ASN A 173 -8.29 -8.80 -4.50
N LEU A 174 -7.09 -9.31 -4.18
CA LEU A 174 -6.19 -8.68 -3.21
C LEU A 174 -5.67 -7.34 -3.73
N PHE A 175 -5.31 -7.27 -5.02
CA PHE A 175 -4.85 -6.04 -5.64
C PHE A 175 -5.92 -4.94 -5.61
N GLU A 176 -7.16 -5.27 -5.95
CA GLU A 176 -8.30 -4.35 -5.89
C GLU A 176 -8.59 -3.90 -4.45
N ALA A 177 -8.54 -4.83 -3.48
CA ALA A 177 -8.76 -4.49 -2.07
C ALA A 177 -7.69 -3.52 -1.53
N VAL A 178 -6.41 -3.74 -1.90
CA VAL A 178 -5.31 -2.85 -1.50
C VAL A 178 -5.38 -1.51 -2.25
N GLU A 179 -5.79 -1.48 -3.51
CA GLU A 179 -6.01 -0.23 -4.25
C GLU A 179 -7.09 0.62 -3.58
N ASN A 180 -8.21 0.01 -3.17
CA ASN A 180 -9.27 0.71 -2.45
C ASN A 180 -8.80 1.21 -1.08
N LEU A 181 -7.99 0.43 -0.36
CA LEU A 181 -7.38 0.85 0.90
C LEU A 181 -6.42 2.04 0.69
N SER A 182 -5.61 2.01 -0.37
CA SER A 182 -4.68 3.08 -0.74
C SER A 182 -5.38 4.39 -1.07
N LYS A 183 -6.45 4.34 -1.87
CA LYS A 183 -7.29 5.51 -2.17
C LYS A 183 -7.84 6.13 -0.88
N ALA A 184 -8.40 5.31 0.01
CA ALA A 184 -8.95 5.80 1.28
C ALA A 184 -7.88 6.36 2.22
N ALA A 185 -6.69 5.78 2.28
CA ALA A 185 -5.57 6.32 3.05
C ALA A 185 -5.10 7.68 2.50
N GLN A 186 -5.07 7.84 1.18
CA GLN A 186 -4.74 9.11 0.54
C GLN A 186 -5.81 10.18 0.79
N GLU A 187 -7.09 9.82 0.77
CA GLU A 187 -8.21 10.70 1.12
C GLU A 187 -8.12 11.15 2.58
N LEU A 188 -7.85 10.22 3.51
CA LEU A 188 -7.66 10.52 4.93
C LEU A 188 -6.56 11.58 5.15
N LEU A 189 -5.40 11.39 4.51
CA LEU A 189 -4.29 12.35 4.56
C LEU A 189 -4.68 13.68 3.92
N THR A 190 -5.33 13.65 2.76
CA THR A 190 -5.76 14.86 2.04
C THR A 190 -6.73 15.69 2.89
N ASN A 191 -7.66 15.05 3.59
CA ASN A 191 -8.59 15.72 4.49
C ASN A 191 -7.86 16.34 5.68
N SER A 192 -6.92 15.60 6.30
CA SER A 192 -6.09 16.13 7.40
C SER A 192 -5.30 17.37 6.97
N VAL A 193 -4.81 17.42 5.72
CA VAL A 193 -4.09 18.58 5.18
C VAL A 193 -5.04 19.75 4.89
N LYS A 194 -6.25 19.49 4.40
CA LYS A 194 -7.25 20.55 4.12
C LYS A 194 -7.67 21.33 5.37
N GLU A 195 -7.70 20.68 6.54
CA GLU A 195 -8.00 21.33 7.83
C GLU A 195 -7.03 22.50 8.14
N LEU A 196 -5.84 22.56 7.51
CA LEU A 196 -4.92 23.70 7.66
C LEU A 196 -5.46 25.01 7.07
N THR A 197 -6.34 24.91 6.06
CA THR A 197 -6.82 26.06 5.26
C THR A 197 -8.34 26.19 5.26
N SER A 198 -9.03 25.34 6.00
CA SER A 198 -10.49 25.28 6.05
C SER A 198 -10.91 25.02 7.50
N PRO A 199 -11.34 26.06 8.23
CA PRO A 199 -11.85 25.93 9.59
C PRO A 199 -13.18 25.15 9.62
#